data_AF-R5BR92-F1
#
_entry.id   AF-R5BR92-F1
#
_cell.length_a   1.000
_cell.length_b   1.000
_cell.length_c   1.000
_cell.angle_alpha   90.00
_cell.angle_beta   90.00
_cell.angle_gamma   90.00
#
_symmetry.space_group_name_H-M   'P 1'
#
loop_
_entity.id
_entity.type
_entity.pdbx_description
1 polymer ?
#
loop_
_entity_poly.entity_id
_entity_poly.type
_entity_poly.pdbx_seq_one_letter_code
_entity_poly.pdbx_strand_id
1 'polypeptide(L)'
;MAYATGNAQLPENFSIIAVPDFSKAAFFQLDIGSAMSMGLVTIIFSFTFVELFDSMGTLIGTATKAGIANPKEGKFPGLGKAMTVDAVGVSFGALLGASTITAFVESAAGVGAGGRTGLTAVTCGILFLLALLFAPLITLVPNCATAPILILVGALMMEPIRDIDFSDWTEAFPAFMVIALMPFTYSIANGISAGLIMYPLLKIVAGRTKEVHWIMYPLAIIVLIRYIWY
;
A
#
# COMPACT_ATOMS: atom_id res chain seq x y z
N MET A 1 16.06 -9.66 -26.88
CA MET A 1 15.63 -8.55 -27.78
C MET A 1 16.24 -7.22 -27.33
N ALA A 2 15.97 -6.67 -26.13
CA ALA A 2 16.50 -5.36 -25.71
C ALA A 2 18.05 -5.22 -25.74
N TYR A 3 18.79 -6.25 -25.34
CA TYR A 3 20.26 -6.32 -25.47
C TYR A 3 20.74 -6.47 -26.92
N ALA A 4 19.94 -7.14 -27.77
CA ALA A 4 20.26 -7.32 -29.18
C ALA A 4 19.94 -6.06 -30.02
N THR A 5 19.01 -5.21 -29.55
CA THR A 5 18.65 -3.94 -30.17
C THR A 5 19.46 -2.75 -29.62
N GLY A 6 20.45 -2.98 -28.75
CA GLY A 6 21.32 -1.92 -28.20
C GLY A 6 20.69 -1.00 -27.14
N ASN A 7 19.46 -1.30 -26.70
CA ASN A 7 18.74 -0.51 -25.68
C ASN A 7 19.13 -0.87 -24.24
N ALA A 8 19.99 -1.87 -24.05
CA ALA A 8 20.55 -2.27 -22.76
C ALA A 8 22.03 -2.62 -22.95
N GLN A 9 22.91 -2.01 -22.15
CA GLN A 9 24.34 -2.30 -22.14
C GLN A 9 24.65 -3.26 -20.99
N LEU A 10 25.49 -4.27 -21.26
CA LEU A 10 25.99 -5.16 -20.22
C LEU A 10 26.98 -4.40 -19.32
N PRO A 11 26.82 -4.45 -17.99
CA PRO A 11 27.78 -3.81 -17.09
C PRO A 11 29.18 -4.44 -17.25
N GLU A 12 30.22 -3.60 -17.33
CA GLU A 12 31.61 -4.00 -17.63
C GLU A 12 32.21 -4.98 -16.60
N ASN A 13 31.65 -5.07 -15.39
CA ASN A 13 32.04 -6.00 -14.33
C ASN A 13 30.86 -6.88 -13.89
N PHE A 14 30.35 -7.70 -14.81
CA PHE A 14 29.25 -8.61 -14.51
C PHE A 14 29.72 -9.81 -13.68
N SER A 15 29.36 -9.82 -12.39
CA SER A 15 29.41 -11.01 -11.55
C SER A 15 27.99 -11.52 -11.32
N ILE A 16 27.79 -12.84 -11.41
CA ILE A 16 26.49 -13.47 -11.13
C ILE A 16 26.14 -13.36 -9.64
N ILE A 17 27.17 -13.33 -8.79
CA ILE A 17 27.05 -13.25 -7.33
C ILE A 17 27.76 -11.98 -6.87
N ALA A 18 27.03 -11.12 -6.15
CA ALA A 18 27.63 -9.99 -5.45
C ALA A 18 27.37 -10.12 -3.95
N VAL A 19 28.37 -9.71 -3.16
CA VAL A 19 28.15 -9.46 -1.73
C VAL A 19 27.40 -8.13 -1.63
N PRO A 20 26.20 -8.10 -1.01
CA PRO A 20 25.44 -6.85 -0.86
C PRO A 20 26.26 -5.83 -0.07
N ASP A 21 26.44 -4.64 -0.66
CA ASP A 21 27.10 -3.52 -0.02
C ASP A 21 26.08 -2.71 0.79
N PHE A 22 26.21 -2.79 2.11
CA PHE A 22 25.37 -2.08 3.06
C PHE A 22 25.94 -0.71 3.48
N SER A 23 27.07 -0.29 2.93
CA SER A 23 27.76 0.94 3.35
C SER A 23 26.95 2.22 3.09
N LYS A 24 25.98 2.18 2.16
CA LYS A 24 25.06 3.28 1.85
C LYS A 24 23.69 3.14 2.53
N ALA A 25 23.47 2.08 3.32
CA ALA A 25 22.21 1.91 4.02
C ALA A 25 22.11 2.92 5.15
N ALA A 26 20.98 3.63 5.20
CA ALA A 26 20.71 4.67 6.19
C ALA A 26 20.28 4.08 7.54
N PHE A 27 21.01 3.08 8.05
CA PHE A 27 20.68 2.42 9.31
C PHE A 27 20.77 3.41 10.48
N PHE A 28 19.65 3.59 11.20
CA PHE A 28 19.51 4.49 12.34
C PHE A 28 19.87 5.96 12.04
N GLN A 29 19.93 6.37 10.77
CA GLN A 29 20.19 7.75 10.36
C GLN A 29 18.89 8.57 10.36
N LEU A 30 18.22 8.63 11.52
CA LEU A 30 16.98 9.40 11.68
C LEU A 30 17.28 10.89 11.80
N ASP A 31 16.93 11.67 10.77
CA ASP A 31 17.05 13.13 10.82
C ASP A 31 15.78 13.78 11.42
N ILE A 32 15.64 13.67 12.74
CA ILE A 32 14.52 14.26 13.48
C ILE A 32 14.60 15.80 13.48
N GLY A 33 15.81 16.36 13.47
CA GLY A 33 16.05 17.80 13.51
C GLY A 33 15.51 18.51 12.27
N SER A 34 15.87 18.02 11.08
CA SER A 34 15.34 18.55 9.82
C SER A 34 13.84 18.28 9.70
N ALA A 35 13.36 17.11 10.13
CA ALA A 35 11.94 16.78 10.07
C ALA A 35 11.08 17.73 10.90
N MET A 36 11.57 18.19 12.06
CA MET A 36 10.86 19.17 12.90
C MET A 36 10.69 20.53 12.20
N SER A 37 11.68 20.95 11.42
CA SER A 37 11.63 22.20 10.63
C SER A 37 10.67 22.15 9.43
N MET A 38 10.41 20.94 8.90
CA MET A 38 9.52 20.70 7.76
C MET A 38 8.04 20.51 8.15
N GLY A 39 7.68 20.74 9.41
CA GLY A 39 6.31 20.51 9.88
C GLY A 39 6.03 19.03 10.16
N LEU A 40 6.90 18.40 10.96
CA LEU A 40 6.81 16.99 11.39
C LEU A 40 5.39 16.57 11.78
N VAL A 41 4.66 17.42 12.49
CA VAL A 41 3.29 17.15 12.93
C VAL A 41 2.36 16.92 11.73
N THR A 42 2.40 17.79 10.72
CA THR A 42 1.58 17.66 9.51
C THR A 42 1.96 16.42 8.71
N ILE A 43 3.25 16.10 8.62
CA ILE A 43 3.75 14.90 7.93
C ILE A 43 3.26 13.64 8.65
N ILE A 44 3.43 13.56 9.98
CA ILE A 44 2.97 12.43 10.79
C ILE A 44 1.47 12.24 10.61
N PHE A 45 0.66 13.28 10.81
CA PHE A 45 -0.79 13.15 10.65
C PHE A 45 -1.16 12.68 9.24
N SER A 46 -0.56 13.29 8.21
CA SER A 46 -0.87 12.95 6.82
C SER A 46 -0.52 11.50 6.49
N PHE A 47 0.70 11.06 6.79
CA PHE A 47 1.14 9.70 6.48
C PHE A 47 0.48 8.66 7.38
N THR A 48 0.28 8.93 8.67
CA THR A 48 -0.40 7.98 9.57
C THR A 48 -1.81 7.67 9.09
N PHE A 49 -2.59 8.67 8.64
CA PHE A 49 -3.93 8.39 8.13
C PHE A 49 -3.89 7.60 6.83
N VAL A 50 -3.01 7.98 5.90
CA VAL A 50 -2.87 7.28 4.61
C VAL A 50 -2.47 5.83 4.84
N GLU A 51 -1.45 5.61 5.67
CA GLU A 51 -0.93 4.29 5.99
C GLU A 51 -1.98 3.45 6.72
N LEU A 52 -2.74 4.03 7.65
CA LEU A 52 -3.80 3.31 8.36
C LEU A 52 -4.81 2.73 7.37
N PHE A 53 -5.26 3.53 6.40
CA PHE A 53 -6.24 3.08 5.41
C PHE A 53 -5.63 2.16 4.36
N ASP A 54 -4.37 2.37 3.98
CA ASP A 54 -3.65 1.50 3.05
C ASP A 54 -3.42 0.11 3.65
N SER A 55 -2.86 0.04 4.86
CA SER A 55 -2.67 -1.22 5.59
C SER A 55 -3.99 -1.92 5.86
N MET A 56 -5.03 -1.20 6.31
CA MET A 56 -6.34 -1.81 6.53
C MET A 56 -6.97 -2.33 5.23
N GLY A 57 -6.97 -1.50 4.18
CA GLY A 57 -7.54 -1.86 2.87
C GLY A 57 -6.83 -3.07 2.27
N THR A 58 -5.51 -3.08 2.32
CA THR A 58 -4.70 -4.17 1.78
C THR A 58 -4.81 -5.45 2.61
N LEU A 59 -4.81 -5.35 3.94
CA LEU A 59 -5.03 -6.51 4.82
C LEU A 59 -6.41 -7.12 4.60
N ILE A 60 -7.47 -6.30 4.56
CA ILE A 60 -8.83 -6.78 4.34
C ILE A 60 -8.95 -7.37 2.92
N GLY A 61 -8.45 -6.69 1.90
CA GLY A 61 -8.48 -7.18 0.52
C GLY A 61 -7.77 -8.53 0.36
N THR A 62 -6.58 -8.65 0.94
CA THR A 62 -5.80 -9.90 0.90
C THR A 62 -6.46 -11.01 1.73
N ALA A 63 -7.00 -10.70 2.91
CA ALA A 63 -7.70 -11.65 3.76
C ALA A 63 -9.02 -12.15 3.15
N THR A 64 -9.74 -11.27 2.44
CA THR A 64 -10.92 -11.64 1.65
C THR A 64 -10.54 -12.59 0.52
N LYS A 65 -9.47 -12.31 -0.23
CA LYS A 65 -8.95 -13.22 -1.26
C LYS A 65 -8.52 -14.58 -0.68
N ALA A 66 -8.01 -14.58 0.55
CA ALA A 66 -7.62 -15.80 1.27
C ALA A 66 -8.81 -16.60 1.83
N GLY A 67 -10.03 -16.05 1.77
CA GLY A 67 -11.21 -16.64 2.40
C GLY A 67 -11.18 -16.60 3.93
N ILE A 68 -10.34 -15.74 4.51
CA ILE A 68 -10.17 -15.57 5.96
C ILE A 68 -11.09 -14.47 6.48
N ALA A 69 -11.30 -13.40 5.70
CA ALA A 69 -12.23 -12.33 6.02
C ALA A 69 -13.59 -12.57 5.39
N ASN A 70 -14.64 -12.22 6.13
CA ASN A 70 -16.00 -12.19 5.61
C ASN A 70 -16.18 -10.91 4.76
N PRO A 71 -16.50 -11.00 3.46
CA PRO A 71 -16.64 -9.84 2.58
C PRO A 71 -17.66 -8.81 3.08
N LYS A 72 -18.67 -9.25 3.85
CA LYS A 72 -19.75 -8.38 4.34
C LYS A 72 -19.45 -7.65 5.64
N GLU A 73 -18.58 -8.21 6.49
CA GLU A 73 -18.29 -7.62 7.80
C GLU A 73 -16.98 -6.81 7.81
N GLY A 74 -16.14 -6.96 6.78
CA GLY A 74 -14.85 -6.27 6.67
C GLY A 74 -13.91 -6.56 7.84
N LYS A 75 -14.14 -7.65 8.58
CA LYS A 75 -13.40 -8.03 9.78
C LYS A 75 -13.04 -9.49 9.73
N PHE A 76 -11.88 -9.81 10.29
CA PHE A 76 -11.42 -11.18 10.48
C PHE A 76 -10.77 -11.36 11.86
N PRO A 77 -10.76 -12.58 12.40
CA PRO A 77 -10.13 -12.87 13.68
C PRO A 77 -8.66 -12.43 13.67
N GLY A 78 -8.30 -11.48 14.55
CA GLY A 78 -6.92 -11.03 14.69
C GLY A 78 -6.52 -9.82 13.84
N LEU A 79 -7.46 -9.09 13.21
CA LEU A 79 -7.17 -7.82 12.51
C LEU A 79 -6.31 -6.87 13.36
N GLY A 80 -6.64 -6.69 14.65
CA GLY A 80 -5.85 -5.85 15.56
C GLY A 80 -4.40 -6.33 15.76
N LYS A 81 -4.18 -7.66 15.82
CA LYS A 81 -2.83 -8.25 15.89
C LYS A 81 -2.08 -8.04 14.58
N ALA A 82 -2.76 -8.22 13.43
CA ALA A 82 -2.16 -7.98 12.12
C ALA A 82 -1.73 -6.51 11.96
N MET A 83 -2.58 -5.56 12.34
CA MET A 83 -2.25 -4.14 12.33
C MET A 83 -1.13 -3.77 13.31
N THR A 84 -1.01 -4.48 14.43
CA THR A 84 0.12 -4.27 15.36
C THR A 84 1.43 -4.77 14.76
N VAL A 85 1.42 -5.94 14.10
CA VAL A 85 2.60 -6.47 13.39
C VAL A 85 3.01 -5.52 12.27
N ASP A 86 2.04 -4.99 11.53
CA ASP A 86 2.26 -3.99 10.49
C ASP A 86 2.91 -2.71 11.03
N ALA A 87 2.34 -2.11 12.09
CA ALA A 87 2.90 -0.91 12.72
C ALA A 87 4.32 -1.12 13.28
N VAL A 88 4.60 -2.30 13.84
CA VAL A 88 5.95 -2.70 14.27
C VAL A 88 6.87 -2.81 13.05
N GLY A 89 6.41 -3.45 11.96
CA GLY A 89 7.14 -3.57 10.70
C GLY A 89 7.50 -2.20 10.11
N VAL A 90 6.55 -1.28 10.01
CA VAL A 90 6.75 0.11 9.56
C VAL A 90 7.82 0.80 10.41
N SER A 91 7.70 0.71 11.73
CA SER A 91 8.63 1.35 12.66
C SER A 91 10.06 0.80 12.54
N PHE A 92 10.20 -0.53 12.40
CA PHE A 92 11.49 -1.16 12.16
C PHE A 92 12.04 -0.83 10.77
N GLY A 93 11.21 -0.75 9.73
CA GLY A 93 11.60 -0.32 8.39
C GLY A 93 12.18 1.09 8.38
N ALA A 94 11.52 2.02 9.07
CA ALA A 94 12.01 3.39 9.23
C ALA A 94 13.36 3.45 9.97
N LEU A 95 13.57 2.64 11.02
CA LEU A 95 14.84 2.54 11.72
C LEU A 95 15.97 1.99 10.84
N LEU A 96 15.65 1.08 9.94
CA LEU A 96 16.61 0.50 9.00
C LEU A 96 16.86 1.40 7.77
N GLY A 97 16.20 2.55 7.68
CA GLY A 97 16.32 3.45 6.53
C GLY A 97 15.65 2.91 5.26
N ALA A 98 14.72 1.96 5.40
CA ALA A 98 13.92 1.42 4.31
C ALA A 98 12.64 2.25 4.10
N SER A 99 12.03 2.11 2.91
CA SER A 99 10.67 2.60 2.69
C SER A 99 9.68 1.88 3.61
N THR A 100 8.48 2.44 3.72
CA THR A 100 7.39 1.87 4.54
C THR A 100 7.18 0.39 4.23
N ILE A 101 7.31 -0.46 5.26
CA ILE A 101 7.09 -1.91 5.17
C ILE A 101 5.64 -2.16 5.57
N THR A 102 4.82 -2.60 4.61
CA THR A 102 3.40 -2.88 4.83
C THR A 102 3.00 -4.20 4.16
N ALA A 103 1.77 -4.64 4.42
CA ALA A 103 1.17 -5.73 3.67
C ALA A 103 1.03 -5.35 2.18
N PHE A 104 1.52 -6.21 1.29
CA PHE A 104 1.42 -5.98 -0.16
C PHE A 104 0.15 -6.60 -0.73
N VAL A 105 -0.60 -5.84 -1.52
CA VAL A 105 -1.83 -6.34 -2.17
C VAL A 105 -1.51 -7.37 -3.24
N GLU A 106 -0.30 -7.35 -3.80
CA GLU A 106 0.25 -8.38 -4.67
C GLU A 106 0.30 -9.76 -3.99
N SER A 107 0.30 -9.81 -2.65
CA SER A 107 0.18 -11.06 -1.89
C SER A 107 -1.11 -11.81 -2.23
N ALA A 108 -2.15 -11.12 -2.73
CA ALA A 108 -3.37 -11.75 -3.24
C ALA A 108 -3.10 -12.73 -4.40
N ALA A 109 -2.08 -12.48 -5.23
CA ALA A 109 -1.66 -13.42 -6.27
C ALA A 109 -1.03 -14.68 -5.67
N GLY A 110 -0.20 -14.53 -4.64
CA GLY A 110 0.37 -15.65 -3.88
C GLY A 110 -0.70 -16.48 -3.17
N VAL A 111 -1.73 -15.82 -2.63
CA VAL A 111 -2.92 -16.45 -2.06
C VAL A 111 -3.71 -17.21 -3.12
N GLY A 112 -3.89 -16.62 -4.31
CA GLY A 112 -4.53 -17.26 -5.47
C GLY A 112 -3.80 -18.51 -5.95
N ALA A 113 -2.47 -18.54 -5.83
CA ALA A 113 -1.65 -19.72 -6.11
C ALA A 113 -1.68 -20.79 -4.99
N GLY A 114 -2.42 -20.56 -3.91
CA GLY A 114 -2.60 -21.51 -2.79
C GLY A 114 -1.85 -21.15 -1.50
N GLY A 115 -1.14 -20.03 -1.45
CA GLY A 115 -0.42 -19.59 -0.26
C GLY A 115 -1.35 -19.05 0.83
N ARG A 116 -1.67 -19.86 1.83
CA ARG A 116 -2.64 -19.51 2.89
C ARG A 116 -2.07 -19.51 4.31
N THR A 117 -0.76 -19.71 4.47
CA THR A 117 -0.12 -19.84 5.78
C THR A 117 1.00 -18.81 5.94
N GLY A 118 1.34 -18.44 7.17
CA GLY A 118 2.49 -17.55 7.43
C GLY A 118 3.82 -18.14 6.94
N LEU A 119 3.91 -19.45 6.74
CA LEU A 119 5.09 -20.10 6.19
C LEU A 119 5.40 -19.60 4.77
N THR A 120 4.38 -19.31 3.94
CA THR A 120 4.62 -18.77 2.60
C THR A 120 5.25 -17.38 2.65
N ALA A 121 4.81 -16.54 3.58
CA ALA A 121 5.41 -15.22 3.80
C ALA A 121 6.86 -15.32 4.29
N VAL A 122 7.14 -16.22 5.25
CA VAL A 122 8.51 -16.44 5.76
C VAL A 122 9.42 -17.00 4.68
N THR A 123 8.98 -18.02 3.94
CA THR A 123 9.76 -18.59 2.82
C THR A 123 10.02 -17.54 1.74
N CYS A 124 9.01 -16.74 1.39
CA CYS A 124 9.18 -15.63 0.45
C CYS A 124 10.24 -14.63 0.94
N GLY A 125 10.18 -14.22 2.21
CA GLY A 125 11.17 -13.33 2.82
C GLY A 125 12.59 -13.89 2.79
N ILE A 126 12.77 -15.18 3.12
CA ILE A 126 14.08 -15.85 3.05
C ILE A 126 14.59 -15.89 1.60
N LEU A 127 13.72 -16.20 0.63
CA LEU A 127 14.10 -16.21 -0.78
C LEU A 127 14.46 -14.81 -1.28
N PHE A 128 13.78 -13.75 -0.83
CA PHE A 128 14.14 -12.36 -1.13
C PHE A 128 15.50 -11.97 -0.51
N LEU A 129 15.81 -12.44 0.70
CA LEU A 129 17.13 -12.24 1.29
C LEU A 129 18.23 -12.95 0.49
N LEU A 130 17.97 -14.19 0.05
CA LEU A 130 18.90 -14.92 -0.84
C LEU A 130 19.03 -14.24 -2.21
N ALA A 131 17.96 -13.62 -2.71
CA ALA A 131 17.97 -12.88 -3.97
C ALA A 131 18.92 -11.67 -3.94
N LEU A 132 19.28 -11.13 -2.77
CA LEU A 132 20.29 -10.08 -2.65
C LEU A 132 21.67 -10.51 -3.17
N LEU A 133 22.03 -11.79 -3.04
CA LEU A 133 23.27 -12.33 -3.62
C LEU A 133 23.26 -12.27 -5.15
N PHE A 134 22.05 -12.33 -5.72
CA PHE A 134 21.76 -12.28 -7.15
C PHE A 134 21.34 -10.88 -7.62
N ALA A 135 21.53 -9.84 -6.79
CA ALA A 135 21.23 -8.45 -7.16
C ALA A 135 21.81 -8.01 -8.53
N PRO A 136 23.01 -8.45 -8.97
CA PRO A 136 23.53 -8.11 -10.29
C PRO A 136 22.71 -8.65 -11.46
N LEU A 137 21.92 -9.72 -11.25
CA LEU A 137 21.00 -10.23 -12.28
C LEU A 137 19.78 -9.31 -12.42
N ILE A 138 19.37 -8.64 -11.35
CA ILE A 138 18.21 -7.72 -11.37
C ILE A 138 18.56 -6.47 -12.18
N THR A 139 19.80 -5.97 -12.09
CA THR A 139 20.25 -4.80 -12.86
C THR A 139 20.33 -5.07 -14.37
N LEU A 140 20.31 -6.34 -14.79
CA LEU A 140 20.21 -6.70 -16.21
C LEU A 140 18.80 -6.50 -16.77
N VAL A 141 17.76 -6.36 -15.93
CA VAL A 141 16.39 -6.19 -16.44
C VAL A 141 16.24 -4.74 -16.94
N PRO A 142 16.01 -4.51 -18.24
CA PRO A 142 15.85 -3.16 -18.74
C PRO A 142 14.52 -2.55 -18.27
N ASN A 143 14.53 -1.25 -18.00
CA ASN A 143 13.33 -0.52 -17.54
C ASN A 143 12.14 -0.62 -18.52
N CYS A 144 12.41 -0.82 -19.81
CA CYS A 144 11.34 -1.03 -20.81
C CYS A 144 10.61 -2.37 -20.63
N ALA A 145 11.23 -3.36 -19.97
CA ALA A 145 10.59 -4.64 -19.67
C ALA A 145 9.74 -4.59 -18.40
N THR A 146 10.05 -3.71 -17.44
CA THR A 146 9.31 -3.62 -16.17
C THR A 146 7.99 -2.86 -16.32
N ALA A 147 7.94 -1.83 -17.17
CA ALA A 147 6.75 -1.01 -17.39
C ALA A 147 5.47 -1.82 -17.77
N PRO A 148 5.45 -2.69 -18.80
CA PRO A 148 4.25 -3.45 -19.15
C PRO A 148 3.83 -4.44 -18.06
N ILE A 149 4.79 -4.97 -17.30
CA ILE A 149 4.51 -5.88 -16.17
C ILE A 149 3.79 -5.10 -15.06
N LEU A 150 4.27 -3.90 -14.71
CA LEU A 150 3.63 -3.06 -13.70
C LEU A 150 2.22 -2.64 -14.10
N ILE A 151 1.97 -2.35 -15.38
CA ILE A 151 0.62 -2.05 -15.90
C ILE A 151 -0.31 -3.25 -15.73
N LEU A 152 0.15 -4.46 -16.08
CA LEU A 152 -0.64 -5.67 -15.95
C LEU A 152 -0.93 -6.00 -14.48
N VAL A 153 0.07 -5.86 -13.61
CA VAL A 153 -0.07 -6.07 -12.16
C VAL A 153 -1.10 -5.08 -11.59
N GLY A 154 -1.01 -3.80 -11.93
CA GLY A 154 -1.99 -2.79 -11.53
C GLY A 154 -3.41 -3.11 -12.03
N ALA A 155 -3.56 -3.61 -13.25
CA ALA A 155 -4.85 -4.04 -13.78
C ALA A 155 -5.44 -5.23 -13.01
N LEU A 156 -4.62 -6.17 -12.55
CA LEU A 156 -5.05 -7.29 -11.71
C LEU A 156 -5.43 -6.83 -10.30
N MET A 157 -4.74 -5.83 -9.76
CA MET A 157 -5.05 -5.25 -8.43
C MET A 157 -6.38 -4.50 -8.38
N MET A 158 -6.99 -4.18 -9.54
CA MET A 158 -8.35 -3.60 -9.61
C MET A 158 -9.48 -4.62 -9.41
N GLU A 159 -9.19 -5.93 -9.32
CA GLU A 159 -10.21 -6.97 -9.13
C GLU A 159 -11.20 -6.70 -7.98
N PRO A 160 -10.77 -6.22 -6.78
CA PRO A 160 -11.67 -5.98 -5.64
C PRO A 160 -12.74 -4.92 -5.89
N ILE A 161 -12.61 -4.10 -6.94
CA ILE A 161 -13.65 -3.13 -7.33
C ILE A 161 -14.98 -3.84 -7.61
N ARG A 162 -14.96 -5.11 -8.03
CA ARG A 162 -16.18 -5.90 -8.28
C ARG A 162 -17.02 -6.16 -7.04
N ASP A 163 -16.44 -6.10 -5.84
CA ASP A 163 -17.15 -6.35 -4.59
C ASP A 163 -17.87 -5.09 -4.07
N ILE A 164 -17.67 -3.94 -4.73
CA ILE A 164 -18.35 -2.68 -4.40
C ILE A 164 -19.80 -2.73 -4.89
N ASP A 165 -20.75 -2.44 -4.01
CA ASP A 165 -22.15 -2.33 -4.36
C ASP A 165 -22.44 -1.03 -5.14
N PHE A 166 -22.30 -1.11 -6.47
CA PHE A 166 -22.61 0.00 -7.37
C PHE A 166 -24.11 0.30 -7.50
N SER A 167 -25.00 -0.52 -6.91
CA SER A 167 -26.44 -0.27 -6.92
C SER A 167 -26.85 0.78 -5.87
N ASP A 168 -26.06 0.93 -4.80
CA ASP A 168 -26.25 2.00 -3.82
C ASP A 168 -25.36 3.21 -4.16
N TRP A 169 -25.98 4.31 -4.56
CA TRP A 169 -25.26 5.55 -4.88
C TRP A 169 -24.44 6.10 -3.71
N THR A 170 -24.85 5.82 -2.46
CA THR A 170 -24.12 6.25 -1.26
C THR A 170 -22.82 5.48 -1.02
N GLU A 171 -22.64 4.33 -1.69
CA GLU A 171 -21.40 3.53 -1.71
C GLU A 171 -20.62 3.75 -3.03
N ALA A 172 -21.35 3.78 -4.15
CA ALA A 172 -20.80 3.91 -5.50
C ALA A 172 -20.06 5.24 -5.72
N PHE A 173 -20.64 6.36 -5.29
CA PHE A 173 -20.07 7.68 -5.54
C PHE A 173 -18.78 7.94 -4.75
N PRO A 174 -18.70 7.64 -3.43
CA PRO A 174 -17.43 7.71 -2.70
C PRO A 174 -16.35 6.84 -3.32
N ALA A 175 -16.67 5.58 -3.67
CA ALA A 175 -15.72 4.68 -4.33
C ALA A 175 -15.20 5.24 -5.66
N PHE A 176 -16.10 5.78 -6.49
CA PHE A 176 -15.73 6.45 -7.73
C PHE A 176 -14.78 7.63 -7.49
N MET A 177 -15.04 8.47 -6.49
CA MET A 177 -14.17 9.59 -6.17
C MET A 177 -12.78 9.13 -5.73
N VAL A 178 -12.67 8.06 -4.94
CA VAL A 178 -11.38 7.47 -4.56
C VAL A 178 -10.61 7.04 -5.81
N ILE A 179 -11.23 6.23 -6.67
CA ILE A 179 -10.60 5.67 -7.87
C ILE A 179 -10.16 6.78 -8.85
N ALA A 180 -11.00 7.80 -9.06
CA ALA A 180 -10.72 8.87 -10.01
C ALA A 180 -9.68 9.87 -9.46
N LEU A 181 -9.80 10.31 -8.21
CA LEU A 181 -8.95 11.36 -7.68
C LEU A 181 -7.53 10.90 -7.38
N MET A 182 -7.30 9.61 -7.08
CA MET A 182 -5.95 9.10 -6.86
C MET A 182 -5.01 9.40 -8.06
N PRO A 183 -5.31 8.97 -9.31
CA PRO A 183 -4.51 9.35 -10.48
C PRO A 183 -4.52 10.85 -10.79
N PHE A 184 -5.69 11.50 -10.74
CA PHE A 184 -5.79 12.91 -11.15
C PHE A 184 -5.05 13.88 -10.24
N THR A 185 -4.88 13.52 -8.97
CA THR A 185 -4.16 14.34 -7.99
C THR A 185 -2.74 13.83 -7.70
N TYR A 186 -2.32 12.75 -8.36
CA TYR A 186 -1.04 12.06 -8.12
C TYR A 186 -0.78 11.74 -6.64
N SER A 187 -1.85 11.53 -5.87
CA SER A 187 -1.79 11.36 -4.41
C SER A 187 -2.85 10.38 -3.94
N ILE A 188 -2.38 9.24 -3.41
CA ILE A 188 -3.22 8.24 -2.76
C ILE A 188 -4.01 8.91 -1.61
N ALA A 189 -3.34 9.77 -0.86
CA ALA A 189 -3.91 10.49 0.27
C ALA A 189 -5.13 11.32 -0.11
N ASN A 190 -5.05 12.05 -1.23
CA ASN A 190 -6.13 12.90 -1.70
C ASN A 190 -7.35 12.08 -2.14
N GLY A 191 -7.12 10.96 -2.83
CA GLY A 191 -8.20 10.06 -3.22
C GLY A 191 -8.90 9.42 -2.03
N ILE A 192 -8.15 8.84 -1.08
CA ILE A 192 -8.73 8.26 0.15
C ILE A 192 -9.51 9.32 0.94
N SER A 193 -8.94 10.52 1.08
CA SER A 193 -9.56 11.64 1.79
C SER A 193 -10.91 12.03 1.20
N ALA A 194 -11.01 12.10 -0.13
CA ALA A 194 -12.26 12.43 -0.80
C ALA A 194 -13.34 11.38 -0.56
N GLY A 195 -13.00 10.09 -0.64
CA GLY A 195 -13.91 9.00 -0.30
C GLY A 195 -14.37 9.06 1.16
N LEU A 196 -13.43 9.29 2.08
CA LEU A 196 -13.67 9.36 3.50
C LEU A 196 -14.58 10.53 3.91
N ILE A 197 -14.52 11.64 3.19
CA ILE A 197 -15.44 12.77 3.37
C ILE A 197 -16.80 12.46 2.75
N MET A 198 -16.83 11.97 1.51
CA MET A 198 -18.07 11.75 0.77
C MET A 198 -18.93 10.63 1.33
N TYR A 199 -18.31 9.59 1.89
CA TYR A 199 -19.03 8.44 2.43
C TYR A 199 -20.01 8.79 3.56
N PRO A 200 -19.57 9.35 4.70
CA PRO A 200 -20.49 9.78 5.75
C PRO A 200 -21.41 10.91 5.28
N LEU A 201 -20.92 11.83 4.43
CA LEU A 201 -21.74 12.93 3.91
C LEU A 201 -22.96 12.43 3.14
N LEU A 202 -22.77 11.50 2.20
CA LEU A 202 -23.86 10.96 1.39
C LEU A 202 -24.81 10.09 2.21
N LYS A 203 -24.29 9.31 3.18
CA LYS A 203 -25.13 8.54 4.10
C LYS A 203 -25.96 9.45 5.02
N ILE A 204 -25.45 10.62 5.42
CA ILE A 204 -26.25 11.65 6.11
C ILE A 204 -27.35 12.18 5.21
N VAL A 205 -27.02 12.60 3.98
CA VAL A 205 -28.00 13.17 3.03
C VAL A 205 -29.09 12.15 2.68
N ALA A 206 -28.74 10.87 2.58
CA ALA A 206 -29.69 9.79 2.34
C ALA A 206 -30.51 9.37 3.58
N GLY A 207 -30.28 9.98 4.75
CA GLY A 207 -30.96 9.64 6.00
C GLY A 207 -30.53 8.32 6.64
N ARG A 208 -29.43 7.71 6.17
CA ARG A 208 -28.91 6.39 6.58
C ARG A 208 -27.70 6.52 7.52
N THR A 209 -27.75 7.45 8.46
CA THR A 209 -26.62 7.77 9.36
C THR A 209 -26.19 6.61 10.26
N LYS A 210 -27.08 5.64 10.52
CA LYS A 210 -26.82 4.48 11.38
C LYS A 210 -25.98 3.39 10.71
N GLU A 211 -25.85 3.41 9.39
CA GLU A 211 -25.02 2.44 8.64
C GLU A 211 -23.53 2.75 8.78
N VAL A 212 -23.20 4.01 9.03
CA VAL A 212 -21.82 4.47 9.15
C VAL A 212 -21.36 4.37 10.60
N HIS A 213 -20.21 3.72 10.82
CA HIS A 213 -19.60 3.67 12.14
C HIS A 213 -19.26 5.09 12.63
N TRP A 214 -19.59 5.40 13.88
CA TRP A 214 -19.52 6.76 14.44
C TRP A 214 -18.15 7.43 14.28
N ILE A 215 -17.07 6.63 14.23
CA ILE A 215 -15.69 7.12 14.08
C ILE A 215 -15.40 7.76 12.73
N MET A 216 -16.19 7.44 11.68
CA MET A 216 -16.00 8.00 10.34
C MET A 216 -16.37 9.49 10.30
N TYR A 217 -17.30 9.94 11.13
CA TYR A 217 -17.73 11.35 11.18
C TYR A 217 -16.63 12.30 11.69
N PRO A 218 -16.04 12.12 12.90
CA PRO A 218 -14.97 12.98 13.35
C PRO A 218 -13.74 12.89 12.43
N LEU A 219 -13.50 11.72 11.86
CA LEU A 219 -12.41 11.50 10.92
C LEU A 219 -12.60 12.28 9.60
N ALA A 220 -13.80 12.24 9.03
CA ALA A 220 -14.15 13.07 7.87
C ALA A 220 -14.00 14.56 8.16
N ILE A 221 -14.40 15.00 9.36
CA ILE A 221 -14.22 16.39 9.81
C ILE A 221 -12.74 16.76 9.91
N ILE A 222 -11.89 15.91 10.49
CA ILE A 222 -10.44 16.16 10.61
C ILE A 222 -9.81 16.31 9.23
N VAL A 223 -10.13 15.41 8.29
CA VAL A 223 -9.62 15.48 6.92
C VAL A 223 -10.11 16.74 6.22
N LEU A 224 -11.38 17.10 6.40
CA LEU A 224 -11.95 18.31 5.82
C LEU A 224 -11.29 19.58 6.39
N ILE A 225 -11.01 19.62 7.70
CA ILE A 225 -10.24 20.71 8.33
C ILE A 225 -8.84 20.79 7.74
N ARG A 226 -8.17 19.65 7.55
CA ARG A 226 -6.83 19.62 6.94
C ARG A 226 -6.85 20.36 5.60
N TYR A 227 -7.74 20.02 4.66
CA TYR A 227 -7.77 20.67 3.35
C TYR A 227 -8.24 22.13 3.33
N ILE A 228 -9.00 22.57 4.35
CA ILE A 228 -9.44 23.98 4.42
C ILE A 228 -8.34 24.87 5.01
N TRP A 229 -7.53 24.36 5.94
CA TRP A 229 -6.59 25.15 6.72
C TRP A 229 -5.12 24.91 6.37
N TYR A 230 -4.79 23.81 5.68
CA TYR A 230 -3.44 23.39 5.28
C TYR A 230 -3.43 22.89 3.83
#